data_AF-A0A9X6JRF5-F1
#
_entry.id   AF-A0A9X6JRF5-F1
#
_cell.length_a   1.000
_cell.length_b   1.000
_cell.length_c   1.000
_cell.angle_alpha   90.00
_cell.angle_beta   90.00
_cell.angle_gamma   90.00
#
_symmetry.space_group_name_H-M   'P 1'
#
loop_
_entity.id
_entity.type
_entity.pdbx_description
1 polymer ?
#
loop_
_entity_poly.entity_id
_entity_poly.type
_entity_poly.pdbx_seq_one_letter_code
_entity_poly.pdbx_strand_id
1 'polypeptide(L)'
;MTPGITHTPGSSVINLDAGTYLVEYNTVSQAPTSNFVSTRTLLNGSPITGATVVSPQVAPGTFQSLSSGFLVIAPMLVNTLEIAADSLGGNIYNSQFASIPNVSVRIVRVA
;
A
#
# COMPACT_ATOMS: atom_id res chain seq x y z
N MET A 1 -8.18 -4.87 -17.71
CA MET A 1 -7.61 -3.62 -17.18
C MET A 1 -8.77 -2.65 -17.00
N THR A 2 -8.97 -2.13 -15.79
CA THR A 2 -10.01 -1.13 -15.52
C THR A 2 -9.60 0.17 -16.22
N PRO A 3 -10.49 0.85 -16.98
CA PRO A 3 -10.16 2.13 -17.60
C PRO A 3 -9.60 3.13 -16.58
N GLY A 4 -8.48 3.75 -16.90
CA GLY A 4 -7.81 4.75 -16.07
C GLY A 4 -7.07 4.22 -14.84
N ILE A 5 -6.73 2.93 -14.81
CA ILE A 5 -5.78 2.33 -13.86
C ILE A 5 -4.79 1.47 -14.66
N THR A 6 -3.50 1.79 -14.60
CA THR A 6 -2.45 0.96 -15.21
C THR A 6 -1.36 0.62 -14.20
N HIS A 7 -0.82 -0.59 -14.29
CA HIS A 7 0.22 -1.09 -13.40
C HIS A 7 1.18 -1.97 -14.18
N THR A 8 2.47 -1.83 -13.92
CA THR A 8 3.50 -2.72 -14.44
C THR A 8 3.76 -3.81 -13.41
N PRO A 9 3.55 -5.11 -13.73
CA PRO A 9 3.87 -6.20 -12.81
C PRO A 9 5.30 -6.07 -12.26
N GLY A 10 5.46 -6.20 -10.93
CA GLY A 10 6.73 -6.01 -10.24
C GLY A 10 7.06 -4.55 -9.85
N SER A 11 6.29 -3.56 -10.30
CA SER A 11 6.39 -2.17 -9.84
C SER A 11 5.54 -1.94 -8.59
N SER A 12 5.98 -1.07 -7.68
CA SER A 12 5.15 -0.52 -6.60
C SER A 12 4.30 0.68 -7.06
N VAL A 13 4.52 1.15 -8.29
CA VAL A 13 3.88 2.34 -8.86
C VAL A 13 2.67 1.93 -9.70
N ILE A 14 1.54 2.55 -9.40
CA ILE A 14 0.26 2.39 -10.09
C ILE A 14 -0.12 3.74 -10.69
N ASN A 15 -0.35 3.80 -12.00
CA ASN A 15 -0.79 5.03 -12.65
C ASN A 15 -2.32 5.13 -12.62
N LEU A 16 -2.81 6.31 -12.26
CA LEU A 16 -4.23 6.66 -12.22
C LEU A 16 -4.48 7.85 -13.14
N ASP A 17 -5.52 7.76 -13.95
CA ASP A 17 -6.05 8.93 -14.65
C ASP A 17 -6.72 9.90 -13.65
N ALA A 18 -7.15 11.07 -14.14
CA ALA A 18 -7.94 11.99 -13.34
C ALA A 18 -9.26 11.34 -12.88
N GLY A 19 -9.54 11.36 -11.58
CA GLY A 19 -10.73 10.74 -11.00
C GLY A 19 -10.67 10.51 -9.50
N THR A 20 -11.70 9.86 -8.96
CA THR A 20 -11.74 9.41 -7.56
C THR A 20 -11.70 7.90 -7.50
N TYR A 21 -10.89 7.36 -6.60
CA TYR A 21 -10.62 5.93 -6.48
C TYR A 21 -10.82 5.47 -5.04
N LEU A 22 -11.50 4.34 -4.86
CA LEU A 22 -11.45 3.55 -3.64
C LEU A 22 -10.22 2.64 -3.72
N VAL A 23 -9.33 2.79 -2.75
CA VAL A 23 -8.13 1.98 -2.60
C VAL A 23 -8.28 1.16 -1.33
N GLU A 24 -8.17 -0.15 -1.48
CA GLU A 24 -8.14 -1.11 -0.38
C GLU A 24 -6.82 -1.85 -0.45
N TYR A 25 -6.16 -2.04 0.69
CA TYR A 25 -4.93 -2.80 0.75
C TYR A 25 -4.93 -3.74 1.94
N ASN A 26 -4.14 -4.79 1.82
CA ASN A 26 -3.74 -5.61 2.93
C ASN A 26 -2.22 -5.73 2.95
N THR A 27 -1.60 -5.38 4.07
CA THR A 27 -0.16 -5.53 4.29
C THR A 27 0.09 -6.67 5.25
N VAL A 28 0.91 -7.63 4.83
CA VAL A 28 1.30 -8.79 5.63
C VAL A 28 2.74 -8.61 6.08
N SER A 29 2.96 -8.56 7.39
CA SER A 29 4.31 -8.58 7.97
C SER A 29 4.61 -9.93 8.59
N GLN A 30 5.87 -10.32 8.48
CA GLN A 30 6.42 -11.51 9.14
C GLN A 30 7.80 -11.24 9.75
N ALA A 31 8.03 -10.01 10.21
CA ALA A 31 9.25 -9.65 10.92
C ALA A 31 9.21 -10.21 12.36
N PRO A 32 10.10 -11.15 12.73
CA PRO A 32 10.10 -11.74 14.07
C PRO A 32 10.50 -10.76 15.17
N THR A 33 11.02 -9.57 14.82
CA THR A 33 11.53 -8.56 15.75
C THR A 33 10.82 -7.19 15.63
N SER A 34 9.94 -6.99 14.66
CA SER A 34 9.27 -5.69 14.47
C SER A 34 7.96 -5.63 15.24
N ASN A 35 7.87 -4.70 16.18
CA ASN A 35 6.67 -4.47 16.99
C ASN A 35 5.50 -3.83 16.24
N PHE A 36 5.63 -3.49 14.94
CA PHE A 36 4.57 -2.82 14.19
C PHE A 36 4.52 -3.27 12.72
N VAL A 37 3.32 -3.21 12.16
CA VAL A 37 3.05 -3.28 10.71
C VAL A 37 2.55 -1.93 10.26
N SER A 38 3.16 -1.37 9.22
CA SER A 38 2.69 -0.12 8.63
C SER A 38 2.71 -0.15 7.12
N THR A 39 1.87 0.69 6.53
CA THR A 39 1.76 0.87 5.09
C THR A 39 1.84 2.35 4.78
N ARG A 40 2.70 2.75 3.84
CA ARG A 40 2.75 4.11 3.32
C ARG A 40 1.97 4.16 2.02
N THR A 41 1.23 5.26 1.86
CA THR A 41 0.64 5.60 0.58
C THR A 41 1.08 6.99 0.15
N LEU A 42 1.57 7.08 -1.08
CA LEU A 42 1.92 8.34 -1.73
C LEU A 42 1.07 8.53 -2.99
N LEU A 43 0.58 9.74 -3.20
CA LEU A 43 0.04 10.19 -4.49
C LEU A 43 0.96 11.27 -5.04
N ASN A 44 1.51 11.07 -6.24
CA ASN A 44 2.46 11.97 -6.88
C ASN A 44 3.65 12.33 -5.96
N GLY A 45 4.14 11.34 -5.20
CA GLY A 45 5.21 11.51 -4.22
C GLY A 45 4.81 12.18 -2.91
N SER A 46 3.56 12.62 -2.75
CA SER A 46 3.06 13.26 -1.52
C SER A 46 2.30 12.26 -0.64
N PRO A 47 2.53 12.22 0.69
CA PRO A 47 1.79 11.34 1.59
C PRO A 47 0.29 11.62 1.59
N ILE A 48 -0.51 10.55 1.54
CA ILE A 48 -1.95 10.66 1.75
C ILE A 48 -2.22 10.57 3.25
N THR A 49 -2.71 11.67 3.83
CA THR A 49 -3.01 11.74 5.26
C THR A 49 -4.11 10.73 5.61
N GLY A 50 -3.93 9.94 6.67
CA GLY A 50 -4.88 8.92 7.11
C GLY A 50 -4.86 7.60 6.31
N ALA A 51 -4.14 7.54 5.18
CA ALA A 51 -3.93 6.28 4.45
C ALA A 51 -2.80 5.44 5.06
N THR A 52 -1.91 6.08 5.81
CA THR A 52 -0.87 5.39 6.59
C THR A 52 -1.48 4.86 7.88
N VAL A 53 -1.56 3.54 7.98
CA VAL A 53 -2.05 2.87 9.18
C VAL A 53 -0.90 2.11 9.82
N VAL A 54 -0.85 2.14 11.15
CA VAL A 54 0.13 1.43 11.97
C VAL A 54 -0.63 0.52 12.92
N SER A 55 -0.26 -0.75 12.98
CA SER A 55 -0.84 -1.71 13.93
C SER A 55 0.26 -2.38 14.76
N PRO A 56 0.14 -2.42 16.10
CA PRO A 56 1.13 -3.07 16.97
C PRO A 56 1.11 -4.58 16.80
N GLN A 57 2.28 -5.20 16.90
CA GLN A 57 2.45 -6.64 16.87
C GLN A 57 1.89 -7.27 18.15
N VAL A 58 1.03 -8.27 17.96
CA VAL A 58 0.41 -9.02 19.07
C VAL A 58 1.39 -10.05 19.64
N ALA A 59 2.23 -10.66 18.79
CA ALA A 59 3.28 -11.60 19.21
C ALA A 59 4.46 -11.66 18.21
N PRO A 60 5.72 -11.53 18.67
CA PRO A 60 6.92 -11.76 17.86
C PRO A 60 6.87 -13.11 17.12
N GLY A 61 7.20 -13.11 15.82
CA GLY A 61 7.26 -14.32 15.00
C GLY A 61 5.92 -14.80 14.42
N THR A 62 4.81 -14.10 14.68
CA THR A 62 3.51 -14.37 14.04
C THR A 62 3.27 -13.50 12.81
N PHE A 63 2.52 -14.02 11.84
CA PHE A 63 2.00 -13.22 10.72
C PHE A 63 1.00 -12.20 11.24
N GLN A 64 1.14 -10.94 10.81
CA GLN A 64 0.14 -9.91 11.08
C GLN A 64 -0.33 -9.29 9.77
N SER A 65 -1.64 -9.13 9.67
CA SER A 65 -2.34 -8.55 8.54
C SER A 65 -2.88 -7.18 8.94
N LEU A 66 -2.53 -6.15 8.18
CA LEU A 66 -3.11 -4.82 8.27
C LEU A 66 -3.93 -4.55 7.02
N SER A 67 -5.25 -4.62 7.17
CA SER A 67 -6.21 -4.28 6.11
C SER A 67 -6.78 -2.89 6.35
N SER A 68 -6.78 -2.04 5.34
CA SER A 68 -7.40 -0.72 5.39
C SER A 68 -7.92 -0.30 4.02
N GLY A 69 -8.77 0.74 4.01
CA GLY A 69 -9.27 1.35 2.79
C GLY A 69 -9.44 2.86 2.93
N PHE A 70 -9.22 3.59 1.84
CA PHE A 70 -9.33 5.05 1.78
C PHE A 70 -9.70 5.51 0.37
N LEU A 71 -10.19 6.74 0.27
CA LEU A 71 -10.44 7.39 -1.01
C LEU A 71 -9.21 8.20 -1.45
N VAL A 72 -8.92 8.13 -2.74
CA VAL A 72 -7.89 8.94 -3.41
C VAL A 72 -8.55 9.81 -4.46
N ILE A 73 -8.31 11.11 -4.39
CA ILE A 73 -8.64 12.04 -5.45
C ILE A 73 -7.38 12.26 -6.26
N ALA A 74 -7.39 11.83 -7.52
CA ALA A 74 -6.29 11.92 -8.47
C ALA A 74 -6.54 13.15 -9.38
N PRO A 75 -5.90 14.32 -9.12
CA PRO A 75 -6.28 15.58 -9.76
C PRO A 75 -5.67 15.79 -11.15
N MET A 76 -4.56 15.11 -11.46
CA MET A 76 -3.83 15.32 -12.71
C MET A 76 -4.33 14.37 -13.81
N LEU A 77 -4.01 14.66 -15.07
CA LEU A 77 -4.29 13.75 -16.19
C LEU A 77 -3.64 12.37 -15.97
N VAL A 78 -2.45 12.35 -15.37
CA VAL A 78 -1.74 11.14 -14.94
C VAL A 78 -1.23 11.37 -13.54
N ASN A 79 -1.54 10.45 -12.63
CA ASN A 79 -1.09 10.46 -11.24
C ASN A 79 -0.39 9.13 -10.95
N THR A 80 0.59 9.17 -10.05
CA THR A 80 1.29 7.98 -9.57
C THR A 80 0.89 7.69 -8.13
N LEU A 81 0.20 6.57 -7.92
CA LEU A 81 -0.08 6.03 -6.61
C LEU A 81 0.99 5.00 -6.26
N GLU A 82 1.63 5.16 -5.12
CA GLU A 82 2.55 4.18 -4.55
C GLU A 82 1.98 3.67 -3.23
N ILE A 83 1.91 2.36 -3.07
CA ILE A 83 1.54 1.70 -1.82
C ILE A 83 2.63 0.69 -1.50
N ALA A 84 3.26 0.84 -0.36
CA ALA A 84 4.32 -0.03 0.08
C ALA A 84 4.24 -0.26 1.58
N ALA A 85 4.74 -1.42 2.03
CA ALA A 85 5.02 -1.60 3.45
C ALA A 85 6.00 -0.49 3.90
N ASP A 86 5.63 0.18 4.99
CA ASP A 86 6.44 1.22 5.60
C ASP A 86 6.94 0.72 6.95
N SER A 87 7.99 1.35 7.42
CA SER A 87 8.66 1.06 8.67
C SER A 87 8.94 2.33 9.45
N LEU A 88 8.24 3.43 9.12
CA LEU A 88 8.47 4.76 9.69
C LEU A 88 9.95 5.20 9.53
N GLY A 89 10.59 4.80 8.42
CA GLY A 89 11.99 5.10 8.11
C GLY A 89 13.02 3.99 8.37
N GLY A 90 12.61 2.76 8.73
CA GLY A 90 13.52 1.65 9.05
C GLY A 90 13.36 0.38 8.20
N ASN A 91 14.06 0.29 7.06
CA ASN A 91 14.11 -0.86 6.15
C ASN A 91 12.79 -1.24 5.45
N ILE A 92 12.90 -1.54 4.15
CA ILE A 92 11.83 -2.08 3.31
C ILE A 92 11.69 -3.56 3.62
N TYR A 93 10.55 -3.99 4.16
CA TYR A 93 10.29 -5.41 4.41
C TYR A 93 9.90 -6.10 3.10
N ASN A 94 10.90 -6.62 2.39
CA ASN A 94 10.66 -7.77 1.53
C ASN A 94 10.46 -8.98 2.46
N SER A 95 9.29 -9.63 2.42
CA SER A 95 9.10 -10.97 2.97
C SER A 95 10.34 -11.82 2.64
N GLN A 96 10.92 -12.45 3.65
CA GLN A 96 11.99 -13.44 3.46
C GLN A 96 11.50 -14.67 2.65
N PHE A 97 10.19 -14.79 2.47
CA PHE A 97 9.55 -15.72 1.56
C PHE A 97 9.27 -15.01 0.23
N ALA A 98 10.08 -15.29 -0.79
CA ALA A 98 9.97 -14.72 -2.13
C ALA A 98 8.59 -14.92 -2.80
N SER A 99 7.75 -15.80 -2.26
CA SER A 99 6.42 -16.15 -2.77
C SER A 99 5.25 -15.47 -2.08
N ILE A 100 5.46 -14.72 -0.98
CA ILE A 100 4.39 -14.03 -0.26
C ILE A 100 4.46 -12.53 -0.59
N PRO A 101 3.50 -11.97 -1.35
CA PRO A 101 3.45 -10.53 -1.58
C PRO A 101 3.18 -9.81 -0.25
N ASN A 102 4.03 -8.85 0.11
CA ASN A 102 3.92 -8.10 1.37
C ASN A 102 2.70 -7.17 1.40
N VAL A 103 2.22 -6.79 0.22
CA VAL A 103 1.05 -5.92 0.04
C VAL A 103 0.20 -6.46 -1.10
N SER A 104 -1.09 -6.66 -0.85
CA SER A 104 -2.10 -6.82 -1.89
C SER A 104 -2.96 -5.57 -1.96
N VAL A 105 -3.32 -5.16 -3.17
CA VAL A 105 -4.05 -3.91 -3.42
C VAL A 105 -5.23 -4.18 -4.35
N ARG A 106 -6.40 -3.64 -4.00
CA ARG A 106 -7.58 -3.52 -4.86
C ARG A 106 -7.87 -2.04 -5.07
N ILE A 107 -8.05 -1.63 -6.33
CA ILE A 107 -8.37 -0.25 -6.70
C ILE A 107 -9.58 -0.25 -7.61
N VAL A 108 -10.54 0.60 -7.28
CA VAL A 108 -11.76 0.79 -8.06
C VAL A 108 -11.99 2.27 -8.27
N ARG A 109 -12.22 2.69 -9.52
CA ARG A 109 -12.67 4.05 -9.82
C ARG A 109 -14.13 4.21 -9.39
N VAL A 110 -14.43 5.27 -8.65
CA VAL A 110 -15.77 5.55 -8.10
C VAL A 110 -16.40 6.85 -8.63
N ALA A 111 -15.59 7.74 -9.22
CA ALA A 111 -16.03 8.92 -9.97
C ALA A 111 -14.95 9.36 -10.98
#